data_AF-A0A7J2PM95-F1
#
_entry.id   AF-A0A7J2PM95-F1
#
_cell.length_a   1.000
_cell.length_b   1.000
_cell.length_c   1.000
_cell.angle_alpha   90.00
_cell.angle_beta   90.00
_cell.angle_gamma   90.00
#
_symmetry.space_group_name_H-M   'P 1'
#
loop_
_entity.id
_entity.type
_entity.pdbx_description
1 polymer ?
#
loop_
_entity_poly.entity_id
_entity_poly.type
_entity_poly.pdbx_seq_one_letter_code
_entity_poly.pdbx_strand_id
1 'polypeptide(L)'
;SPTLPSSPPPINISGPSQIEFDTIITQLEDKESTINQVQNQINELKTQNSTIRAQLNEKENQINRLNNQIQTLQSSVDNYQKQVNQLTEEKANLQAHVPGLQQQVQELKQQNSMLQQQMSPLQTQITKLQEEIAYKEKRIEELKEPMAVMPSSLAKGIISQTPTDYGVSPSFSSPTTTTPSSSPSPSGSTGRRVCPNCGATGFAVKEVEDRTRIISYIPKPIYAKKYVCTKCGFEF
;
A
#
# COMPACT_ATOMS: atom_id res chain seq x y z
N SER A 1 70.29 -61.93 -111.34
CA SER A 1 69.94 -60.70 -110.61
C SER A 1 68.70 -60.97 -109.77
N PRO A 2 68.69 -60.60 -108.48
CA PRO A 2 67.57 -60.82 -107.59
C PRO A 2 66.44 -59.82 -107.89
N THR A 3 65.22 -60.31 -107.99
CA THR A 3 64.00 -59.51 -108.10
C THR A 3 63.58 -59.02 -106.72
N LEU A 4 63.52 -57.69 -106.55
CA LEU A 4 63.04 -57.04 -105.32
C LEU A 4 61.59 -57.44 -104.99
N PRO A 5 61.22 -57.49 -103.70
CA PRO A 5 59.86 -57.81 -103.28
C PRO A 5 58.90 -56.66 -103.62
N SER A 6 57.69 -57.02 -104.03
CA SER A 6 56.58 -56.10 -104.33
C SER A 6 56.20 -55.29 -103.08
N SER A 7 56.16 -53.96 -103.24
CA SER A 7 55.75 -53.00 -102.22
C SER A 7 54.32 -53.29 -101.73
N PRO A 8 54.04 -53.28 -100.41
CA PRO A 8 52.69 -53.47 -99.90
C PRO A 8 51.76 -52.32 -100.34
N PRO A 9 50.46 -52.59 -100.56
CA PRO A 9 49.51 -51.59 -101.03
C PRO A 9 49.40 -50.41 -100.06
N PRO A 10 49.20 -49.18 -100.56
CA PRO A 10 49.04 -48.01 -99.71
C PRO A 10 47.83 -48.21 -98.78
N ILE A 11 48.09 -48.18 -97.47
CA ILE A 11 47.04 -48.17 -96.45
C ILE A 11 46.36 -46.81 -96.56
N ASN A 12 45.13 -46.79 -97.09
CA ASN A 12 44.32 -45.58 -97.16
C ASN A 12 43.79 -45.26 -95.75
N ILE A 13 44.57 -44.47 -95.00
CA ILE A 13 44.13 -43.90 -93.72
C ILE A 13 43.21 -42.73 -94.08
N SER A 14 41.93 -43.02 -94.36
CA SER A 14 40.93 -41.98 -94.51
C SER A 14 40.68 -41.38 -93.13
N GLY A 15 41.22 -40.20 -92.89
CA GLY A 15 40.85 -39.38 -91.72
C GLY A 15 39.37 -39.02 -91.75
N PRO A 16 38.81 -38.58 -90.61
CA PRO A 16 37.41 -38.16 -90.54
C PRO A 16 37.14 -37.08 -91.60
N SER A 17 35.94 -37.13 -92.17
CA SER A 17 35.49 -36.19 -93.18
C SER A 17 35.26 -34.80 -92.56
N GLN A 18 35.42 -33.73 -93.35
CA GLN A 18 35.22 -32.33 -92.89
C GLN A 18 33.88 -32.13 -92.16
N ILE A 19 32.84 -32.84 -92.62
CA ILE A 19 31.48 -32.80 -92.08
C ILE A 19 31.41 -33.40 -90.66
N GLU A 20 32.15 -34.47 -90.39
CA GLU A 20 32.23 -35.07 -89.06
C GLU A 20 32.92 -34.13 -88.08
N PHE A 21 33.95 -33.39 -88.53
CA PHE A 21 34.64 -32.39 -87.73
C PHE A 21 33.71 -31.21 -87.37
N ASP A 22 32.99 -30.65 -88.34
CA ASP A 22 32.03 -29.55 -88.10
C ASP A 22 30.89 -29.98 -87.17
N THR A 23 30.45 -31.23 -87.29
CA THR A 23 29.43 -31.82 -86.40
C THR A 23 29.94 -31.91 -84.96
N ILE A 24 31.19 -32.35 -84.76
CA ILE A 24 31.81 -32.42 -83.43
C ILE A 24 31.96 -31.02 -82.83
N ILE A 25 32.36 -30.01 -83.61
CA ILE A 25 32.46 -28.62 -83.12
C ILE A 25 31.09 -28.13 -82.62
N THR A 26 30.04 -28.33 -83.40
CA THR A 26 28.68 -27.89 -83.02
C THR A 26 28.23 -28.56 -81.73
N GLN A 27 28.48 -29.87 -81.59
CA GLN A 27 28.17 -30.59 -80.34
C GLN A 27 28.97 -30.05 -79.15
N LEU A 28 30.22 -29.64 -79.35
CA LEU A 28 31.09 -29.11 -78.31
C LEU A 28 30.56 -27.75 -77.82
N GLU A 29 30.15 -26.89 -78.75
CA GLU A 29 29.49 -25.60 -78.45
C GLU A 29 28.18 -25.79 -77.68
N ASP A 30 27.34 -26.76 -78.08
CA ASP A 30 26.11 -27.11 -77.37
C ASP A 30 26.38 -27.62 -75.94
N LYS A 31 27.42 -28.45 -75.77
CA LYS A 31 27.84 -28.93 -74.45
C LYS A 31 28.39 -27.80 -73.59
N GLU A 32 29.19 -26.90 -74.14
CA GLU A 32 29.70 -25.70 -73.46
C GLU A 32 28.54 -24.83 -72.96
N SER A 33 27.54 -24.59 -73.81
CA SER A 33 26.32 -23.87 -73.46
C SER A 33 25.55 -24.55 -72.32
N THR A 34 25.38 -25.87 -72.41
CA THR A 34 24.72 -26.67 -71.37
C THR A 34 25.48 -26.61 -70.03
N ILE A 35 26.81 -26.70 -70.07
CA ILE A 35 27.67 -26.59 -68.88
C ILE A 35 27.47 -25.23 -68.21
N ASN A 36 27.48 -24.14 -68.98
CA ASN A 36 27.25 -22.80 -68.46
C ASN A 36 25.86 -22.66 -67.82
N GLN A 37 24.82 -23.21 -68.44
CA GLN A 37 23.47 -23.20 -67.89
C GLN A 37 23.39 -23.97 -66.56
N VAL A 38 23.95 -25.18 -66.50
CA VAL A 38 23.99 -25.99 -65.28
C VAL A 38 24.80 -25.30 -64.19
N GLN A 39 25.92 -24.67 -64.51
CA GLN A 39 26.73 -23.92 -63.56
C GLN A 39 25.95 -22.75 -62.93
N ASN A 40 25.15 -22.03 -63.73
CA ASN A 40 24.28 -20.97 -63.25
C ASN A 40 23.20 -21.51 -62.30
N GLN A 41 22.55 -22.62 -62.66
CA GLN A 41 21.56 -23.28 -61.79
C GLN A 41 22.17 -23.75 -60.47
N ILE A 42 23.39 -24.30 -60.49
CA ILE A 42 24.12 -24.71 -59.28
C ILE A 42 24.36 -23.49 -58.37
N ASN A 43 24.78 -22.36 -58.94
CA ASN A 43 25.04 -21.14 -58.17
C ASN A 43 23.75 -20.57 -57.56
N GLU A 44 22.64 -20.61 -58.30
CA GLU A 44 21.34 -20.18 -57.81
C GLU A 44 20.84 -21.07 -56.67
N LEU A 45 20.88 -22.40 -56.86
CA LEU A 45 20.51 -23.37 -55.82
C LEU A 45 21.38 -23.23 -54.56
N LYS A 46 22.69 -22.98 -54.72
CA LYS A 46 23.60 -22.73 -53.59
C LYS A 46 23.19 -21.49 -52.80
N THR A 47 22.78 -20.43 -53.49
CA THR A 47 22.32 -19.18 -52.87
C THR A 47 20.98 -19.38 -52.15
N GLN A 48 20.05 -20.10 -52.77
CA GLN A 48 18.77 -20.46 -52.15
C GLN A 48 18.98 -21.32 -50.90
N ASN A 49 19.87 -22.33 -50.96
CA ASN A 49 20.19 -23.20 -49.82
C ASN A 49 20.80 -22.40 -48.66
N SER A 50 21.70 -21.45 -48.95
CA SER A 50 22.25 -20.54 -47.95
C SER A 50 21.16 -19.70 -47.27
N THR A 51 20.21 -19.18 -48.06
CA THR A 51 19.09 -18.36 -47.56
C THR A 51 18.18 -19.19 -46.65
N ILE A 52 17.80 -20.40 -47.08
CA ILE A 52 16.95 -21.30 -46.31
C ILE A 52 17.63 -21.67 -44.98
N ARG A 53 18.94 -21.95 -44.99
CA ARG A 53 19.69 -22.22 -43.75
C ARG A 53 19.67 -21.06 -42.77
N ALA A 54 19.81 -19.83 -43.27
CA ALA A 54 19.73 -18.63 -42.43
C ALA A 54 18.33 -18.46 -41.83
N GLN A 55 17.28 -18.65 -42.63
CA GLN A 55 15.89 -18.61 -42.16
C GLN A 55 15.59 -19.69 -41.11
N LEU A 56 16.11 -20.90 -41.31
CA LEU A 56 15.94 -22.01 -40.37
C LEU A 56 16.61 -21.69 -39.02
N ASN A 57 17.82 -21.14 -39.04
CA ASN A 57 18.50 -20.70 -37.82
C ASN A 57 17.72 -19.59 -37.09
N GLU A 58 17.20 -18.59 -37.81
CA GLU A 58 16.38 -17.55 -37.20
C GLU A 58 15.11 -18.12 -36.55
N LYS A 59 14.45 -19.09 -37.22
CA LYS A 59 13.28 -19.76 -36.66
C LYS A 59 13.61 -20.60 -35.44
N GLU A 60 14.74 -21.30 -35.43
CA GLU A 60 15.22 -22.04 -34.26
C GLU A 60 15.44 -21.10 -33.06
N ASN A 61 16.07 -19.94 -33.29
CA ASN A 61 16.26 -18.92 -32.27
C ASN A 61 14.93 -18.35 -31.76
N GLN A 62 13.97 -18.11 -32.65
CA GLN A 62 12.64 -17.65 -32.29
C GLN A 62 11.91 -18.69 -31.40
N ILE A 63 11.98 -19.97 -31.76
CA ILE A 63 11.40 -21.07 -30.97
C ILE A 63 12.02 -21.11 -29.57
N ASN A 64 13.35 -21.03 -29.47
CA ASN A 64 14.04 -21.03 -28.19
C ASN A 64 13.63 -19.84 -27.30
N ARG A 65 13.49 -18.64 -27.87
CA ARG A 65 12.98 -17.46 -27.14
C ARG A 65 11.56 -17.67 -26.63
N LEU A 66 10.66 -18.19 -27.48
CA LEU A 66 9.28 -18.47 -27.10
C LEU A 66 9.18 -19.53 -26.01
N ASN A 67 9.99 -20.59 -26.08
CA ASN A 67 10.04 -21.61 -25.03
C ASN A 67 10.46 -21.03 -23.67
N ASN A 68 11.47 -20.17 -23.63
CA ASN A 68 11.89 -19.48 -22.41
C ASN A 68 10.79 -18.56 -21.85
N GLN A 69 10.06 -17.86 -22.73
CA GLN A 69 8.91 -17.04 -22.33
C GLN A 69 7.79 -17.89 -21.73
N ILE A 70 7.47 -19.02 -22.35
CA ILE A 70 6.47 -19.97 -21.84
C ILE A 70 6.86 -20.46 -20.45
N GLN A 71 8.11 -20.87 -20.24
CA GLN A 71 8.58 -21.34 -18.93
C GLN A 71 8.50 -20.26 -17.84
N THR A 72 8.82 -19.01 -18.20
CA THR A 72 8.71 -17.85 -17.31
C THR A 72 7.25 -17.56 -16.93
N LEU A 73 6.35 -17.62 -17.92
CA LEU A 73 4.92 -17.43 -17.70
C LEU A 73 4.33 -18.55 -16.84
N GLN A 74 4.68 -19.81 -17.08
CA GLN A 74 4.27 -20.95 -16.25
C GLN A 74 4.70 -20.76 -14.79
N SER A 75 5.95 -20.37 -14.56
CA SER A 75 6.46 -20.08 -13.21
C SER A 75 5.70 -18.93 -12.53
N SER A 76 5.31 -17.91 -13.29
CA SER A 76 4.52 -16.78 -12.81
C SER A 76 3.10 -17.21 -12.43
N VAL A 77 2.46 -18.04 -13.26
CA VAL A 77 1.13 -18.61 -12.98
C VAL A 77 1.14 -19.43 -11.69
N ASP A 78 2.15 -20.29 -11.50
CA ASP A 78 2.30 -21.08 -10.28
C ASP A 78 2.46 -20.21 -9.02
N ASN A 79 3.20 -19.10 -9.14
CA ASN A 79 3.37 -18.14 -8.05
C ASN A 79 2.03 -17.47 -7.70
N TYR A 80 1.32 -16.95 -8.69
CA TYR A 80 0.01 -16.32 -8.48
C TYR A 80 -1.00 -17.31 -7.91
N GLN A 81 -1.00 -18.56 -8.34
CA GLN A 81 -1.89 -19.59 -7.78
C GLN A 81 -1.62 -19.81 -6.28
N LYS A 82 -0.34 -19.86 -5.86
CA LYS A 82 0.03 -19.95 -4.44
C LYS A 82 -0.44 -18.73 -3.65
N GLN A 83 -0.26 -17.53 -4.21
CA GLN A 83 -0.69 -16.29 -3.56
C GLN A 83 -2.23 -16.24 -3.39
N VAL A 84 -2.97 -16.66 -4.42
CA VAL A 84 -4.44 -16.75 -4.35
C VAL A 84 -4.89 -17.73 -3.26
N ASN A 85 -4.24 -18.88 -3.14
CA ASN A 85 -4.55 -19.86 -2.11
C ASN A 85 -4.30 -19.27 -0.70
N GLN A 86 -3.14 -18.63 -0.49
CA GLN A 86 -2.81 -17.98 0.80
C GLN A 86 -3.82 -16.91 1.18
N LEU A 87 -4.18 -16.02 0.25
CA LEU A 87 -5.17 -14.97 0.49
C LEU A 87 -6.57 -15.54 0.76
N THR A 88 -6.90 -16.67 0.12
CA THR A 88 -8.18 -17.36 0.35
C THR A 88 -8.24 -17.95 1.75
N GLU A 89 -7.15 -18.58 2.22
CA GLU A 89 -7.04 -19.10 3.59
C GLU A 89 -7.08 -17.98 4.63
N GLU A 90 -6.35 -16.88 4.42
CA GLU A 90 -6.37 -15.71 5.30
C GLU A 90 -7.77 -15.10 5.39
N LYS A 91 -8.45 -14.95 4.26
CA LYS A 91 -9.84 -14.47 4.21
C LYS A 91 -10.77 -15.39 4.99
N ALA A 92 -10.67 -16.71 4.81
CA ALA A 92 -11.49 -17.67 5.53
C ALA A 92 -11.25 -17.60 7.04
N ASN A 93 -9.99 -17.48 7.45
CA ASN A 93 -9.60 -17.32 8.85
C ASN A 93 -10.20 -16.03 9.46
N LEU A 94 -10.03 -14.89 8.79
CA LEU A 94 -10.61 -13.62 9.25
C LEU A 94 -12.14 -13.69 9.33
N GLN A 95 -12.79 -14.29 8.33
CA GLN A 95 -14.25 -14.48 8.34
C GLN A 95 -14.72 -15.35 9.50
N ALA A 96 -13.93 -16.35 9.92
CA ALA A 96 -14.25 -17.17 11.08
C ALA A 96 -14.12 -16.41 12.42
N HIS A 97 -13.25 -15.40 12.51
CA HIS A 97 -13.05 -14.61 13.74
C HIS A 97 -14.12 -13.53 13.94
N VAL A 98 -14.70 -13.00 12.86
CA VAL A 98 -15.69 -11.90 12.93
C VAL A 98 -16.88 -12.21 13.84
N PRO A 99 -17.56 -13.37 13.75
CA PRO A 99 -18.68 -13.69 14.64
C PRO A 99 -18.29 -13.73 16.12
N GLY A 100 -17.12 -14.31 16.44
CA GLY A 100 -16.63 -14.37 17.82
C GLY A 100 -16.37 -12.99 18.41
N LEU A 101 -15.76 -12.10 17.63
CA LEU A 101 -15.57 -10.70 18.05
C LEU A 101 -16.89 -9.94 18.19
N GLN A 102 -17.86 -10.18 17.29
CA GLN A 102 -19.19 -9.60 17.41
C GLN A 102 -19.92 -10.05 18.68
N GLN A 103 -19.80 -11.33 19.05
CA GLN A 103 -20.36 -11.85 20.29
C GLN A 103 -19.70 -11.22 21.52
N GLN A 104 -18.37 -11.13 21.55
CA GLN A 104 -17.66 -10.47 22.66
C GLN A 104 -18.09 -9.00 22.83
N VAL A 105 -18.29 -8.27 21.73
CA VAL A 105 -18.79 -6.89 21.78
C VAL A 105 -20.21 -6.83 22.36
N GLN A 106 -21.09 -7.79 22.02
CA GLN A 106 -22.44 -7.84 22.58
C GLN A 106 -22.41 -8.16 24.09
N GLU A 107 -21.60 -9.12 24.51
CA GLU A 107 -21.43 -9.49 25.92
C GLU A 107 -20.91 -8.30 26.75
N LEU A 108 -19.87 -7.62 26.27
CA LEU A 108 -19.32 -6.43 26.94
C LEU A 108 -20.33 -5.28 27.02
N LYS A 109 -21.14 -5.08 25.97
CA LYS A 109 -22.23 -4.09 26.01
C LYS A 109 -23.27 -4.44 27.07
N GLN A 110 -23.65 -5.71 27.19
CA GLN A 110 -24.61 -6.15 28.20
C GLN A 110 -24.06 -5.97 29.61
N GLN A 111 -22.80 -6.37 29.85
CA GLN A 111 -22.13 -6.17 31.14
C GLN A 111 -22.06 -4.69 31.52
N ASN A 112 -21.71 -3.81 30.58
CA ASN A 112 -21.67 -2.37 30.82
C ASN A 112 -23.06 -1.82 31.18
N SER A 113 -24.11 -2.25 30.46
CA SER A 113 -25.49 -1.88 30.81
C SER A 113 -25.88 -2.34 32.21
N MET A 114 -25.52 -3.56 32.62
CA MET A 114 -25.80 -4.07 33.97
C MET A 114 -25.07 -3.25 35.04
N LEU A 115 -23.80 -2.93 34.83
CA LEU A 115 -23.02 -2.09 35.74
C LEU A 115 -23.63 -0.69 35.87
N GLN A 116 -24.02 -0.07 34.76
CA GLN A 116 -24.70 1.23 34.77
C GLN A 116 -26.01 1.19 35.57
N GLN A 117 -26.80 0.13 35.41
CA GLN A 117 -28.03 -0.06 36.18
C GLN A 117 -27.76 -0.23 37.68
N GLN A 118 -26.63 -0.83 38.08
CA GLN A 118 -26.25 -0.98 39.48
C GLN A 118 -25.74 0.33 40.12
N MET A 119 -25.24 1.29 39.34
CA MET A 119 -24.72 2.56 39.88
C MET A 119 -25.81 3.41 40.56
N SER A 120 -27.00 3.51 39.97
CA SER A 120 -28.11 4.31 40.51
C SER A 120 -28.58 3.87 41.91
N PRO A 121 -28.89 2.58 42.17
CA PRO A 121 -29.30 2.13 43.50
C PRO A 121 -28.17 2.26 44.52
N LEU A 122 -26.91 2.03 44.12
CA LEU A 122 -25.75 2.26 45.00
C LEU A 122 -25.61 3.73 45.38
N GLN A 123 -25.76 4.65 44.41
CA GLN A 123 -25.74 6.09 44.66
C GLN A 123 -26.87 6.50 45.62
N THR A 124 -28.06 5.92 45.44
CA THR A 124 -29.20 6.16 46.33
C THR A 124 -28.93 5.65 47.75
N GLN A 125 -28.32 4.47 47.90
CA GLN A 125 -27.92 3.93 49.21
C GLN A 125 -26.88 4.82 49.89
N ILE A 126 -25.89 5.33 49.14
CA ILE A 126 -24.89 6.27 49.66
C ILE A 126 -25.57 7.52 50.22
N THR A 127 -26.49 8.14 49.46
CA THR A 127 -27.22 9.33 49.92
C THR A 127 -28.02 9.06 51.19
N LYS A 128 -28.75 7.94 51.26
CA LYS A 128 -29.51 7.55 52.46
C LYS A 128 -28.63 7.36 53.69
N LEU A 129 -27.48 6.69 53.53
CA LEU A 129 -26.53 6.49 54.63
C LEU A 129 -25.91 7.82 55.08
N GLN A 130 -25.63 8.74 54.15
CA GLN A 130 -25.16 10.09 54.49
C GLN A 130 -26.19 10.87 55.31
N GLU A 131 -27.47 10.81 54.92
CA GLU A 131 -28.58 11.43 55.69
C GLU A 131 -28.72 10.80 57.09
N GLU A 132 -28.60 9.48 57.21
CA GLU A 132 -28.67 8.78 58.49
C GLU A 132 -27.49 9.14 59.42
N ILE A 133 -26.27 9.26 58.87
CA ILE A 133 -25.09 9.73 59.60
C ILE A 133 -25.33 11.14 60.12
N ALA A 134 -25.76 12.07 59.27
CA ALA A 134 -26.03 13.45 59.68
C ALA A 134 -27.11 13.54 60.78
N TYR A 135 -28.17 12.73 60.68
CA TYR A 135 -29.19 12.63 61.73
C TYR A 135 -28.61 12.11 63.06
N LYS A 136 -27.81 11.04 63.02
CA LYS A 136 -27.17 10.45 64.19
C LYS A 136 -26.19 11.42 64.84
N GLU A 137 -25.40 12.15 64.06
CA GLU A 137 -24.48 13.19 64.54
C GLU A 137 -25.24 14.30 65.27
N LYS A 138 -26.33 14.80 64.68
CA LYS A 138 -27.19 15.81 65.33
C LYS A 138 -27.73 15.30 66.67
N ARG A 139 -28.22 14.06 66.71
CA ARG A 139 -28.76 13.45 67.93
C ARG A 139 -27.70 13.21 69.00
N ILE A 140 -26.46 12.92 68.62
CA ILE A 140 -25.32 12.85 69.54
C ILE A 140 -25.07 14.23 70.15
N GLU A 141 -25.12 15.30 69.35
CA GLU A 141 -24.91 16.66 69.84
C GLU A 141 -26.04 17.11 70.79
N GLU A 142 -27.30 16.86 70.40
CA GLU A 142 -28.48 17.08 71.24
C GLU A 142 -28.48 16.25 72.54
N LEU A 143 -27.76 15.13 72.62
CA LEU A 143 -27.59 14.33 73.84
C LEU A 143 -26.39 14.75 74.70
N LYS A 144 -25.44 15.52 74.15
CA LYS A 144 -24.36 16.13 74.93
C LYS A 144 -24.81 17.40 75.65
N GLU A 145 -25.65 18.22 75.01
CA GLU A 145 -26.18 19.46 75.61
C GLU A 145 -27.01 19.28 76.90
N PRO A 146 -27.84 18.23 77.12
CA PRO A 146 -28.65 18.06 78.33
C PRO A 146 -27.81 17.69 79.56
N MET A 147 -26.53 17.32 79.39
CA MET A 147 -25.61 17.16 80.53
C MET A 147 -25.16 18.51 81.13
N ALA A 148 -25.37 19.63 80.43
CA ALA A 148 -24.95 20.95 80.90
C ALA A 148 -26.02 21.73 81.69
N VAL A 149 -27.27 21.26 81.75
CA VAL A 149 -28.38 22.05 82.34
C VAL A 149 -29.15 21.25 83.41
N MET A 150 -28.51 21.08 84.58
CA MET A 150 -29.21 21.01 85.87
C MET A 150 -29.29 22.45 86.42
N PRO A 151 -30.47 23.11 86.49
CA PRO A 151 -30.51 24.53 86.86
C PRO A 151 -30.47 24.72 88.38
N SER A 152 -29.28 25.04 88.91
CA SER A 152 -29.11 25.73 90.18
C SER A 152 -29.70 27.13 90.08
N SER A 153 -30.91 27.28 90.60
CA SER A 153 -31.60 28.57 90.72
C SER A 153 -30.90 29.42 91.79
N LEU A 154 -30.19 30.48 91.42
CA LEU A 154 -30.02 31.74 92.21
C LEU A 154 -28.99 32.69 91.54
N ALA A 155 -29.45 33.77 90.91
CA ALA A 155 -28.85 35.12 91.00
C ALA A 155 -29.58 36.08 90.02
N LYS A 156 -30.36 37.01 90.59
CA LYS A 156 -31.10 38.09 89.92
C LYS A 156 -30.30 39.40 89.99
N GLY A 157 -30.45 40.22 88.94
CA GLY A 157 -30.18 41.68 88.92
C GLY A 157 -28.74 42.04 88.53
N ILE A 158 -28.44 43.11 87.80
CA ILE A 158 -29.07 44.44 87.69
C ILE A 158 -28.72 45.09 86.33
N ILE A 159 -29.60 45.99 85.89
CA ILE A 159 -29.61 46.83 84.69
C ILE A 159 -28.71 48.09 84.83
N SER A 160 -27.95 48.47 83.79
CA SER A 160 -28.02 49.76 83.03
C SER A 160 -26.70 50.31 82.45
N GLN A 161 -26.79 50.67 81.17
CA GLN A 161 -26.33 51.89 80.46
C GLN A 161 -24.89 52.04 79.88
N THR A 162 -24.91 52.41 78.59
CA THR A 162 -23.90 52.85 77.59
C THR A 162 -23.37 54.29 77.83
N PRO A 163 -22.58 54.97 76.96
CA PRO A 163 -21.84 54.61 75.72
C PRO A 163 -20.38 55.19 75.68
N THR A 164 -19.61 54.87 74.61
CA THR A 164 -18.64 55.71 73.81
C THR A 164 -17.62 54.78 73.15
N ASP A 165 -17.62 54.62 71.83
CA ASP A 165 -16.85 55.39 70.82
C ASP A 165 -15.51 54.69 70.47
N TYR A 166 -15.01 54.97 69.26
CA TYR A 166 -13.81 54.48 68.58
C TYR A 166 -13.98 53.26 67.66
N GLY A 167 -14.35 53.58 66.41
CA GLY A 167 -13.47 53.46 65.24
C GLY A 167 -12.83 52.11 64.91
N VAL A 168 -13.10 51.62 63.69
CA VAL A 168 -12.13 51.34 62.61
C VAL A 168 -12.85 50.55 61.49
N SER A 169 -12.88 51.14 60.29
CA SER A 169 -13.16 50.54 58.97
C SER A 169 -12.02 49.56 58.56
N PRO A 170 -12.11 48.69 57.52
CA PRO A 170 -12.94 48.86 56.32
C PRO A 170 -13.55 47.62 55.66
N SER A 171 -14.47 47.98 54.77
CA SER A 171 -14.96 47.36 53.55
C SER A 171 -13.97 46.46 52.81
N PHE A 172 -14.44 45.29 52.36
CA PHE A 172 -13.92 44.64 51.15
C PHE A 172 -15.02 44.53 50.11
N SER A 173 -14.91 45.45 49.15
CA SER A 173 -15.50 45.39 47.82
C SER A 173 -14.73 44.37 46.97
N SER A 174 -15.43 43.60 46.13
CA SER A 174 -15.31 43.67 44.66
C SER A 174 -15.87 42.41 43.96
N PRO A 175 -16.84 42.58 43.04
CA PRO A 175 -17.06 41.70 41.91
C PRO A 175 -16.35 42.22 40.64
N THR A 176 -16.38 41.42 39.57
CA THR A 176 -15.95 41.72 38.16
C THR A 176 -14.43 41.76 37.98
N THR A 177 -13.82 41.08 36.99
CA THR A 177 -13.81 41.39 35.54
C THR A 177 -13.04 40.24 34.86
N THR A 178 -13.62 39.43 33.97
CA THR A 178 -13.49 39.49 32.50
C THR A 178 -12.16 39.96 31.89
N THR A 179 -11.73 39.18 30.88
CA THR A 179 -10.76 39.45 29.78
C THR A 179 -9.26 39.20 30.04
N PRO A 180 -8.39 39.14 29.01
CA PRO A 180 -8.23 38.04 28.05
C PRO A 180 -6.75 37.62 27.85
N SER A 181 -6.51 36.66 26.95
CA SER A 181 -5.31 36.44 26.11
C SER A 181 -3.91 36.77 26.66
N SER A 182 -3.00 35.82 26.56
CA SER A 182 -1.85 35.92 25.63
C SER A 182 -1.02 34.64 25.56
N SER A 183 -0.64 34.30 24.33
CA SER A 183 0.36 33.31 23.96
C SER A 183 1.77 33.71 24.44
N PRO A 184 2.74 32.78 24.30
CA PRO A 184 3.90 33.11 23.49
C PRO A 184 4.20 32.06 22.41
N SER A 185 4.70 32.55 21.29
CA SER A 185 5.21 31.83 20.13
C SER A 185 6.41 30.94 20.45
N PRO A 186 6.73 30.01 19.52
CA PRO A 186 8.08 29.94 19.01
C PRO A 186 8.11 30.23 17.52
N SER A 187 9.11 31.02 17.14
CA SER A 187 9.52 31.31 15.77
C SER A 187 9.88 30.02 15.03
N GLY A 188 9.32 29.87 13.83
CA GLY A 188 9.59 28.75 12.92
C GLY A 188 8.73 28.92 11.67
N SER A 189 9.24 29.71 10.73
CA SER A 189 8.60 30.09 9.47
C SER A 189 8.28 28.89 8.58
N THR A 190 7.04 28.39 8.60
CA THR A 190 6.42 27.65 7.49
C THR A 190 4.92 27.93 7.48
N GLY A 191 4.35 28.19 6.30
CA GLY A 191 2.98 28.70 6.13
C GLY A 191 1.93 27.92 6.94
N ARG A 192 1.17 28.63 7.78
CA ARG A 192 0.24 28.06 8.76
C ARG A 192 -0.98 27.45 8.05
N ARG A 193 -0.89 26.17 7.67
CA ARG A 193 -2.01 25.40 7.10
C ARG A 193 -3.10 25.18 8.15
N VAL A 194 -4.37 25.27 7.74
CA VAL A 194 -5.57 25.13 8.60
C VAL A 194 -6.46 24.04 8.03
N CYS A 195 -6.93 23.11 8.87
CA CYS A 195 -7.89 22.11 8.46
C CYS A 195 -9.27 22.76 8.21
N PRO A 196 -9.87 22.64 7.02
CA PRO A 196 -11.16 23.25 6.70
C PRO A 196 -12.34 22.62 7.45
N ASN A 197 -12.19 21.40 7.98
CA ASN A 197 -13.27 20.70 8.68
C ASN A 197 -13.34 21.03 10.19
N CYS A 198 -12.20 21.23 10.86
CA CYS A 198 -12.18 21.42 12.33
C CYS A 198 -11.38 22.64 12.80
N GLY A 199 -10.80 23.42 11.89
CA GLY A 199 -10.02 24.61 12.22
C GLY A 199 -8.67 24.34 12.88
N ALA A 200 -8.25 23.07 13.02
CA ALA A 200 -6.95 22.74 13.59
C ALA A 200 -5.81 23.31 12.73
N THR A 201 -4.80 23.90 13.38
CA THR A 201 -3.71 24.62 12.70
C THR A 201 -2.34 24.03 13.00
N GLY A 202 -1.36 24.30 12.14
CA GLY A 202 0.03 23.92 12.35
C GLY A 202 0.24 22.40 12.34
N PHE A 203 0.86 21.86 13.40
CA PHE A 203 1.23 20.43 13.52
C PHE A 203 0.06 19.43 13.43
N ALA A 204 -1.18 19.91 13.51
CA ALA A 204 -2.38 19.10 13.34
C ALA A 204 -2.72 18.79 11.87
N VAL A 205 -2.05 19.43 10.91
CA VAL A 205 -2.21 19.18 9.47
C VAL A 205 -0.91 18.59 8.94
N LYS A 206 -0.93 17.30 8.57
CA LYS A 206 0.24 16.58 8.04
C LYS A 206 0.13 16.40 6.54
N GLU A 207 1.25 16.51 5.84
CA GLU A 207 1.35 16.16 4.42
C GLU A 207 1.63 14.66 4.29
N VAL A 208 0.84 13.97 3.46
CA VAL A 208 0.91 12.53 3.22
C VAL A 208 0.87 12.27 1.72
N GLU A 209 1.57 11.26 1.25
CA GLU A 209 1.52 10.83 -0.16
C GLU A 209 0.17 10.18 -0.49
N ASP A 210 -0.47 10.67 -1.54
CA ASP A 210 -1.69 10.12 -2.10
C ASP A 210 -1.36 8.97 -3.07
N ARG A 211 -1.40 7.75 -2.56
CA ARG A 211 -1.16 6.53 -3.35
C ARG A 211 -2.20 6.28 -4.45
N THR A 212 -3.30 7.01 -4.45
CA THR A 212 -4.33 6.91 -5.50
C THR A 212 -4.03 7.82 -6.70
N ARG A 213 -3.11 8.78 -6.57
CA ARG A 213 -2.79 9.75 -7.61
C ARG A 213 -1.30 9.79 -7.91
N ILE A 214 -0.89 9.09 -8.97
CA ILE A 214 0.50 8.97 -9.40
C ILE A 214 0.83 10.05 -10.43
N ILE A 215 1.92 10.79 -10.20
CA ILE A 215 2.39 11.88 -11.06
C ILE A 215 3.31 11.34 -12.17
N SER A 216 4.21 10.40 -11.84
CA SER A 216 5.14 9.80 -12.80
C SER A 216 5.58 8.40 -12.34
N TYR A 217 5.91 7.52 -13.28
CA TYR A 217 6.22 6.10 -13.02
C TYR A 217 7.70 5.72 -13.20
N ILE A 218 8.57 6.63 -13.65
CA ILE A 218 9.97 6.28 -14.00
C ILE A 218 10.94 7.31 -13.39
N PRO A 219 12.04 6.89 -12.72
CA PRO A 219 12.47 5.51 -12.43
C PRO A 219 11.81 4.84 -11.21
N LYS A 220 11.02 5.58 -10.41
CA LYS A 220 10.17 5.08 -9.32
C LYS A 220 8.83 5.84 -9.31
N PRO A 221 7.72 5.25 -8.85
CA PRO A 221 6.44 5.95 -8.77
C PRO A 221 6.53 7.14 -7.82
N ILE A 222 6.22 8.33 -8.33
CA ILE A 222 6.11 9.58 -7.56
C ILE A 222 4.63 9.87 -7.37
N TYR A 223 4.19 9.92 -6.11
CA TYR A 223 2.80 10.16 -5.74
C TYR A 223 2.54 11.65 -5.51
N ALA A 224 1.30 12.09 -5.74
CA ALA A 224 0.86 13.42 -5.36
C ALA A 224 0.83 13.57 -3.83
N LYS A 225 0.91 14.80 -3.34
CA LYS A 225 0.81 15.11 -1.91
C LYS A 225 -0.62 15.54 -1.57
N LYS A 226 -1.14 15.06 -0.45
CA LYS A 226 -2.42 15.46 0.16
C LYS A 226 -2.22 15.82 1.63
N TYR A 227 -3.14 16.59 2.20
CA TYR A 227 -3.10 16.96 3.61
C TYR A 227 -4.11 16.15 4.41
N VAL A 228 -3.70 15.67 5.58
CA VAL A 228 -4.56 14.93 6.51
C VAL A 228 -4.54 15.61 7.86
N CYS A 229 -5.73 15.88 8.40
CA CYS A 229 -5.87 16.41 9.74
C CYS A 229 -5.80 15.28 10.78
N THR A 230 -4.83 15.34 11.69
CA THR A 230 -4.66 14.32 12.74
C THR A 230 -5.70 14.41 13.86
N LYS A 231 -6.49 15.49 13.92
CA LYS A 231 -7.53 15.69 14.93
C LYS A 231 -8.89 15.11 14.50
N CYS A 232 -9.27 15.28 13.24
CA CYS A 232 -10.57 14.86 12.74
C CYS A 232 -10.52 13.82 11.60
N GLY A 233 -9.32 13.45 11.13
CA GLY A 233 -9.15 12.49 10.05
C GLY A 233 -9.49 13.01 8.65
N PHE A 234 -9.85 14.29 8.51
CA PHE A 234 -10.25 14.86 7.22
C PHE A 234 -9.05 15.02 6.28
N GLU A 235 -9.20 14.54 5.04
CA GLU A 235 -8.20 14.58 3.98
C GLU A 235 -8.57 15.64 2.92
N PHE A 236 -7.63 16.47 2.48
CA PHE A 236 -7.85 17.55 1.51
C PHE A 236 -6.58 17.99 0.76
#